data_AF-A0A7C7AJJ4-F1
#
_entry.id   AF-A0A7C7AJJ4-F1
#
_cell.length_a   1.000
_cell.length_b   1.000
_cell.length_c   1.000
_cell.angle_alpha   90.00
_cell.angle_beta   90.00
_cell.angle_gamma   90.00
#
_symmetry.space_group_name_H-M   'P 1'
#
loop_
_entity.id
_entity.type
_entity.pdbx_description
1 polymer ?
#
loop_
_entity_poly.entity_id
_entity_poly.type
_entity_poly.pdbx_seq_one_letter_code
_entity_poly.pdbx_strand_id
1 'polypeptide(L)'
;MVGVLSIDFDYFIDISSDERDLYFPKGSDEVPKNMLQSMWKERYLKYPKLKEVGVIDQYYLMKNYLLLLNIPKNNIYKADTHKSIKVITDKIIGNKQLMIVNIDFHHDYYHYYSGGDNHNCGNWLRRLIEKRPDTKVIWVRREDSQLYSLEGIFPFYHTTDIRSILKERFDYVFMCRSPEWSPPHLSSKFEELAQSLFMASA
;
A
#
# COMPACT_ATOMS: atom_id res chain seq x y z
N MET A 1 -1.91 20.91 8.88
CA MET A 1 -1.41 19.55 8.62
C MET A 1 -2.06 19.06 7.35
N VAL A 2 -1.31 18.41 6.46
CA VAL A 2 -1.84 17.84 5.21
C VAL A 2 -1.95 16.33 5.38
N GLY A 3 -3.15 15.80 5.25
CA GLY A 3 -3.44 14.37 5.39
C GLY A 3 -3.31 13.63 4.06
N VAL A 4 -2.54 12.54 4.05
CA VAL A 4 -2.41 11.64 2.91
C VAL A 4 -2.87 10.25 3.35
N LEU A 5 -3.91 9.74 2.70
CA LEU A 5 -4.32 8.35 2.81
C LEU A 5 -3.57 7.55 1.76
N SER A 6 -2.71 6.64 2.20
CA SER A 6 -1.95 5.71 1.37
C SER A 6 -2.55 4.32 1.53
N ILE A 7 -2.91 3.67 0.43
CA ILE A 7 -3.53 2.34 0.42
C ILE A 7 -2.71 1.45 -0.51
N ASP A 8 -2.08 0.42 0.03
CA ASP A 8 -1.62 -0.73 -0.75
C ASP A 8 -2.76 -1.75 -0.86
N PHE A 9 -3.02 -2.20 -2.09
CA PHE A 9 -4.05 -3.20 -2.35
C PHE A 9 -3.71 -4.56 -1.72
N ASP A 10 -2.43 -4.85 -1.53
CA ASP A 10 -1.98 -6.14 -1.00
C ASP A 10 -2.47 -6.42 0.44
N TYR A 11 -2.80 -5.36 1.20
CA TYR A 11 -3.43 -5.42 2.50
C TYR A 11 -4.74 -6.23 2.46
N PHE A 12 -5.51 -6.12 1.37
CA PHE A 12 -6.84 -6.70 1.30
C PHE A 12 -6.87 -8.15 0.87
N ILE A 13 -5.76 -8.74 0.44
CA ILE A 13 -5.76 -10.10 -0.11
C ILE A 13 -5.92 -11.11 1.02
N ASP A 14 -6.92 -12.00 0.88
CA ASP A 14 -7.31 -12.99 1.88
C ASP A 14 -6.39 -14.21 1.86
N ILE A 15 -5.16 -13.98 2.33
CA ILE A 15 -4.10 -14.97 2.45
C ILE A 15 -3.18 -14.57 3.61
N SER A 16 -2.68 -15.54 4.37
CA SER A 16 -1.78 -15.29 5.51
C SER A 16 -0.34 -14.98 5.07
N SER A 17 0.46 -14.38 5.96
CA SER A 17 1.88 -14.12 5.72
C SER A 17 2.65 -15.38 5.28
N ASP A 18 2.46 -16.50 5.98
CA ASP A 18 3.16 -17.77 5.68
C ASP A 18 2.79 -18.31 4.30
N GLU A 19 1.52 -18.18 3.92
CA GLU A 19 1.04 -18.59 2.60
C GLU A 19 1.55 -17.66 1.49
N ARG A 20 1.68 -16.35 1.74
CA ARG A 20 2.34 -15.43 0.80
C ARG A 20 3.76 -15.88 0.54
N ASP A 21 4.54 -16.13 1.59
CA ASP A 21 5.94 -16.56 1.48
C ASP A 21 6.11 -17.86 0.70
N LEU A 22 5.16 -18.79 0.87
CA LEU A 22 5.18 -20.09 0.21
C LEU A 22 4.73 -20.02 -1.26
N TYR A 23 3.63 -19.31 -1.51
CA TYR A 23 2.89 -19.42 -2.76
C TYR A 23 3.12 -18.28 -3.74
N PHE A 24 3.44 -17.06 -3.27
CA PHE A 24 3.63 -15.90 -4.14
C PHE A 24 4.97 -15.95 -4.88
N PRO A 25 5.09 -15.27 -6.04
CA PRO A 25 6.39 -15.11 -6.69
C PRO A 25 7.37 -14.39 -5.76
N LYS A 26 8.64 -14.83 -5.76
CA LYS A 26 9.71 -14.08 -5.08
C LYS A 26 10.13 -12.93 -5.98
N GLY A 27 9.74 -11.70 -5.65
CA GLY A 27 10.01 -10.53 -6.48
C GLY A 27 10.05 -9.24 -5.68
N SER A 28 10.32 -8.15 -6.39
CA SER A 28 10.28 -6.77 -5.91
C SER A 28 9.61 -5.89 -6.97
N ASP A 29 9.40 -4.62 -6.65
CA ASP A 29 8.88 -3.61 -7.58
C ASP A 29 9.81 -3.30 -8.77
N GLU A 30 11.01 -3.90 -8.80
CA GLU A 30 11.97 -3.81 -9.91
C GLU A 30 11.79 -4.90 -10.97
N VAL A 31 10.99 -5.94 -10.68
CA VAL A 31 10.80 -7.05 -11.63
C VAL A 31 10.05 -6.56 -12.87
N PRO A 32 10.57 -6.76 -14.09
CA PRO A 32 9.89 -6.37 -15.31
C PRO A 32 8.51 -7.02 -15.44
N LYS A 33 7.52 -6.25 -15.93
CA LYS A 33 6.11 -6.67 -16.01
C LYS A 33 5.90 -8.01 -16.72
N ASN A 34 6.59 -8.25 -17.83
CA ASN A 34 6.52 -9.50 -18.60
C ASN A 34 7.09 -10.70 -17.82
N MET A 35 8.17 -10.48 -17.06
CA MET A 35 8.75 -11.49 -16.18
C MET A 35 7.80 -11.81 -15.03
N LEU A 36 7.24 -10.78 -14.38
CA LEU A 36 6.29 -10.94 -13.29
C LEU A 36 5.04 -11.71 -13.71
N GLN A 37 4.50 -11.45 -14.91
CA GLN A 37 3.39 -12.22 -15.47
C GLN A 37 3.74 -13.71 -15.64
N SER A 38 4.96 -14.00 -16.08
CA SER A 38 5.44 -15.38 -16.24
C SER A 38 5.59 -16.08 -14.88
N MET A 39 6.11 -15.37 -13.87
CA MET A 39 6.23 -15.89 -12.51
C MET A 39 4.87 -16.20 -11.89
N TRP A 40 3.87 -15.32 -12.03
CA TRP A 40 2.51 -15.60 -11.57
C TRP A 40 1.88 -16.78 -12.30
N LYS A 41 2.11 -16.92 -13.62
CA LYS A 41 1.64 -18.08 -14.38
C LYS A 41 2.23 -19.37 -13.84
N GLU A 42 3.52 -19.40 -13.53
CA GLU A 42 4.19 -20.53 -12.90
C GLU A 42 3.58 -20.85 -11.53
N ARG A 43 3.37 -19.83 -10.68
CA ARG A 43 2.75 -20.01 -9.35
C ARG A 43 1.35 -20.60 -9.44
N TYR A 44 0.51 -20.15 -10.38
CA TYR A 44 -0.82 -20.72 -10.59
C TYR A 44 -0.82 -22.14 -11.14
N LEU A 45 0.18 -22.52 -11.95
CA LEU A 45 0.33 -23.90 -12.41
C LEU A 45 0.73 -24.82 -11.26
N LYS A 46 1.67 -24.36 -10.41
CA LYS A 46 2.16 -25.11 -9.26
C LYS A 46 1.15 -25.19 -8.11
N TYR A 47 0.40 -24.12 -7.88
CA TYR A 47 -0.57 -23.98 -6.79
C TYR A 47 -1.92 -23.47 -7.33
N PRO A 48 -2.75 -24.33 -7.94
CA PRO A 48 -4.01 -23.91 -8.56
C PRO A 48 -4.99 -23.22 -7.62
N LYS A 49 -5.00 -23.62 -6.34
CA LYS A 49 -5.84 -23.01 -5.29
C LYS A 49 -5.59 -21.52 -5.08
N LEU A 50 -4.43 -21.00 -5.47
CA LEU A 50 -4.17 -19.55 -5.44
C LEU A 50 -5.19 -18.73 -6.24
N LYS A 51 -5.89 -19.32 -7.21
CA LYS A 51 -6.93 -18.63 -7.99
C LYS A 51 -8.25 -18.46 -7.23
N GLU A 52 -8.38 -19.11 -6.08
CA GLU A 52 -9.55 -19.03 -5.20
C GLU A 52 -9.38 -17.93 -4.14
N VAL A 53 -8.16 -17.41 -3.97
CA VAL A 53 -7.84 -16.35 -3.01
C VAL A 53 -8.69 -15.11 -3.29
N GLY A 54 -9.39 -14.64 -2.28
CA GLY A 54 -10.28 -13.49 -2.39
C GLY A 54 -9.69 -12.22 -1.76
N VAL A 55 -10.61 -11.38 -1.29
CA VAL A 55 -10.30 -10.21 -0.47
C VAL A 55 -10.99 -10.33 0.88
N ILE A 56 -10.37 -9.80 1.93
CA ILE A 56 -10.90 -9.79 3.32
C ILE A 56 -12.06 -8.79 3.47
N ASP A 57 -12.87 -8.93 4.53
CA ASP A 57 -14.04 -8.07 4.78
C ASP A 57 -13.72 -6.57 4.86
N GLN A 58 -12.51 -6.22 5.34
CA GLN A 58 -12.02 -4.85 5.42
C GLN A 58 -11.96 -4.16 4.05
N TYR A 59 -11.88 -4.94 2.95
CA TYR A 59 -12.00 -4.43 1.58
C TYR A 59 -13.33 -3.69 1.37
N TYR A 60 -14.44 -4.31 1.78
CA TYR A 60 -15.77 -3.75 1.57
C TYR A 60 -16.03 -2.54 2.47
N LEU A 61 -15.49 -2.58 3.70
CA LEU A 61 -15.50 -1.41 4.58
C LEU A 61 -14.73 -0.25 3.96
N MET A 62 -13.53 -0.49 3.45
CA MET A 62 -12.73 0.54 2.79
C MET A 62 -13.44 1.07 1.56
N LYS A 63 -13.94 0.19 0.69
CA LYS A 63 -14.71 0.58 -0.50
C LYS A 63 -15.84 1.56 -0.16
N ASN A 64 -16.65 1.24 0.86
CA ASN A 64 -17.72 2.11 1.31
C ASN A 64 -17.21 3.44 1.89
N TYR A 65 -16.10 3.43 2.61
CA TYR A 65 -15.48 4.66 3.10
C TYR A 65 -14.98 5.55 1.95
N LEU A 66 -14.32 4.97 0.94
CA LEU A 66 -13.82 5.71 -0.23
C LEU A 66 -14.95 6.36 -1.03
N LEU A 67 -16.15 5.74 -1.09
CA LEU A 67 -17.35 6.34 -1.70
C LEU A 67 -17.84 7.60 -0.96
N LEU A 68 -17.51 7.74 0.32
CA LEU A 68 -17.92 8.88 1.15
C LEU A 68 -16.84 9.97 1.23
N LEU A 69 -15.63 9.68 0.75
CA LEU A 69 -14.53 10.64 0.73
C LEU A 69 -14.73 11.68 -0.36
N ASN A 70 -14.81 12.95 0.05
CA ASN A 70 -14.87 14.08 -0.88
C ASN A 70 -13.46 14.62 -1.18
N ILE A 71 -12.73 13.92 -2.05
CA ILE A 71 -11.36 14.29 -2.45
C ILE A 71 -11.40 14.83 -3.89
N PRO A 72 -10.76 15.97 -4.18
CA PRO A 72 -10.64 16.46 -5.55
C PRO A 72 -9.94 15.43 -6.45
N LYS A 73 -10.42 15.23 -7.68
CA LYS A 73 -9.82 14.26 -8.63
C LYS A 73 -8.32 14.46 -8.84
N ASN A 74 -7.84 15.71 -8.82
CA ASN A 74 -6.42 16.05 -8.95
C ASN A 74 -5.56 15.66 -7.73
N ASN A 75 -6.19 15.24 -6.64
CA ASN A 75 -5.55 14.81 -5.40
C ASN A 75 -5.59 13.28 -5.21
N ILE A 76 -6.14 12.54 -6.18
CA ILE A 76 -6.19 11.08 -6.20
C ILE A 76 -5.12 10.56 -7.17
N TYR A 77 -4.28 9.64 -6.71
CA TYR A 77 -3.19 9.06 -7.49
C TYR A 77 -3.23 7.54 -7.42
N LYS A 78 -3.06 6.89 -8.58
CA LYS A 78 -2.92 5.44 -8.70
C LYS A 78 -1.54 5.12 -9.28
N ALA A 79 -0.90 4.07 -8.77
CA ALA A 79 0.36 3.56 -9.32
C ALA A 79 0.51 2.04 -9.09
N ASP A 80 1.42 1.43 -9.84
CA ASP A 80 1.77 0.02 -9.65
C ASP A 80 2.77 -0.20 -8.51
N THR A 81 3.58 0.81 -8.13
CA THR A 81 4.60 0.71 -7.06
C THR A 81 4.37 1.77 -5.99
N HIS A 82 4.56 1.39 -4.73
CA HIS A 82 4.25 2.25 -3.59
C HIS A 82 5.17 3.46 -3.51
N LYS A 83 6.40 3.32 -4.02
CA LYS A 83 7.39 4.41 -4.08
C LYS A 83 6.91 5.63 -4.87
N SER A 84 5.91 5.45 -5.75
CA SER A 84 5.29 6.53 -6.52
C SER A 84 4.46 7.49 -5.68
N ILE A 85 4.15 7.20 -4.41
CA ILE A 85 3.51 8.16 -3.48
C ILE A 85 4.28 9.48 -3.37
N LYS A 86 5.58 9.45 -3.71
CA LYS A 86 6.43 10.63 -3.86
C LYS A 86 5.81 11.74 -4.72
N VAL A 87 4.98 11.40 -5.71
CA VAL A 87 4.23 12.35 -6.54
C VAL A 87 3.34 13.28 -5.71
N ILE A 88 2.83 12.81 -4.57
CA ILE A 88 2.03 13.59 -3.63
C ILE A 88 2.96 14.32 -2.66
N THR A 89 3.88 13.60 -2.03
CA THR A 89 4.70 14.17 -0.95
C THR A 89 5.62 15.28 -1.42
N ASP A 90 6.10 15.23 -2.67
CA ASP A 90 6.92 16.28 -3.27
C ASP A 90 6.10 17.50 -3.74
N LYS A 91 4.79 17.36 -3.97
CA LYS A 91 3.90 18.51 -4.26
C LYS A 91 3.61 19.35 -3.03
N ILE A 92 3.69 18.77 -1.84
CA ILE A 92 3.36 19.46 -0.60
C ILE A 92 4.57 20.31 -0.16
N ILE A 93 4.49 21.62 -0.34
CA ILE A 93 5.56 22.58 -0.05
C ILE A 93 6.06 22.47 1.41
N GLY A 94 7.38 22.63 1.57
CA GLY A 94 8.24 22.05 2.61
C GLY A 94 8.01 22.42 4.08
N ASN A 95 7.07 23.31 4.41
CA ASN A 95 6.84 23.70 5.81
C ASN A 95 5.51 23.18 6.37
N LYS A 96 4.66 22.56 5.52
CA LYS A 96 3.41 21.97 6.00
C LYS A 96 3.69 20.63 6.66
N GLN A 97 3.32 20.46 7.91
CA GLN A 97 3.37 19.14 8.56
C GLN A 97 2.51 18.13 7.80
N LEU A 98 3.05 16.93 7.59
CA LEU A 98 2.34 15.81 6.96
C LEU A 98 1.75 14.88 8.01
N MET A 99 0.63 14.27 7.67
CA MET A 99 0.11 13.06 8.31
C MET A 99 -0.08 12.00 7.23
N ILE A 100 0.61 10.87 7.39
CA ILE A 100 0.48 9.70 6.53
C ILE A 100 -0.31 8.65 7.29
N VAL A 101 -1.44 8.23 6.72
CA VAL A 101 -2.11 7.00 7.12
C VAL A 101 -1.81 5.97 6.04
N ASN A 102 -1.00 4.95 6.35
CA ASN A 102 -0.66 3.88 5.43
C ASN A 102 -1.47 2.63 5.77
N ILE A 103 -2.33 2.18 4.86
CA ILE A 103 -3.09 0.93 4.95
C ILE A 103 -2.39 -0.06 4.04
N ASP A 104 -1.68 -1.02 4.64
CA ASP A 104 -0.64 -1.75 3.93
C ASP A 104 -0.28 -3.02 4.70
N PHE A 105 0.01 -4.11 3.99
CA PHE A 105 0.52 -5.32 4.62
C PHE A 105 1.96 -5.11 5.14
N HIS A 106 2.73 -4.25 4.47
CA HIS A 106 4.12 -3.91 4.77
C HIS A 106 4.20 -2.52 5.41
N HIS A 107 5.27 -2.26 6.17
CA HIS A 107 5.46 -0.97 6.83
C HIS A 107 6.30 0.03 6.01
N ASP A 108 6.90 -0.40 4.90
CA ASP A 108 7.68 0.42 3.94
C ASP A 108 8.76 1.34 4.53
N TYR A 109 9.31 0.89 5.66
CA TYR A 109 10.27 1.62 6.49
C TYR A 109 11.57 0.86 6.66
N TYR A 110 11.87 -0.07 5.74
CA TYR A 110 13.09 -0.82 5.81
C TYR A 110 14.30 0.06 5.50
N HIS A 111 15.44 -0.31 6.09
CA HIS A 111 16.74 0.26 5.79
C HIS A 111 17.47 -0.59 4.75
N TYR A 112 16.85 -0.80 3.58
CA TYR A 112 17.46 -1.52 2.46
C TYR A 112 17.81 -0.53 1.35
N TYR A 113 19.10 -0.38 1.06
CA TYR A 113 19.61 0.20 -0.18
C TYR A 113 20.96 -0.44 -0.52
N SER A 114 21.22 -0.63 -1.80
CA SER A 114 22.53 -1.02 -2.31
C SER A 114 22.88 -0.16 -3.52
N GLY A 115 24.07 0.44 -3.53
CA GLY A 115 24.50 1.28 -4.64
C GLY A 115 23.66 2.54 -4.81
N GLY A 116 23.18 2.79 -6.04
CA GLY A 116 22.41 3.98 -6.42
C GLY A 116 20.90 3.90 -6.21
N ASP A 117 20.35 2.73 -5.83
CA ASP A 117 18.92 2.59 -5.55
C ASP A 117 18.62 2.96 -4.10
N ASN A 118 18.33 4.24 -3.87
CA ASN A 118 18.07 4.81 -2.55
C ASN A 118 16.58 4.99 -2.24
N HIS A 119 15.67 4.60 -3.15
CA HIS A 119 14.22 4.82 -2.99
C HIS A 119 13.40 3.76 -3.74
N ASN A 120 12.81 2.83 -3.02
CA ASN A 120 11.97 1.73 -3.53
C ASN A 120 10.69 1.58 -2.69
N CYS A 121 9.83 0.60 -3.02
CA CYS A 121 8.58 0.39 -2.26
C CYS A 121 8.86 0.05 -0.79
N GLY A 122 9.85 -0.77 -0.48
CA GLY A 122 10.14 -1.16 0.90
C GLY A 122 10.73 -0.06 1.79
N ASN A 123 11.15 1.09 1.26
CA ASN A 123 11.83 2.13 2.04
C ASN A 123 11.32 3.57 1.82
N TRP A 124 10.26 3.79 1.02
CA TRP A 124 9.82 5.13 0.66
C TRP A 124 9.44 5.96 1.89
N LEU A 125 8.84 5.33 2.92
CA LEU A 125 8.42 6.03 4.13
C LEU A 125 9.65 6.47 4.92
N ARG A 126 10.69 5.64 4.98
CA ARG A 126 11.97 5.99 5.61
C ARG A 126 12.57 7.23 4.94
N ARG A 127 12.62 7.26 3.60
CA ARG A 127 13.12 8.42 2.84
C ARG A 127 12.28 9.68 3.09
N LEU A 128 10.97 9.55 3.24
CA LEU A 128 10.09 10.66 3.57
C LEU A 128 10.40 11.23 4.96
N ILE A 129 10.51 10.37 5.98
CA ILE A 129 10.79 10.79 7.36
C ILE A 129 12.16 11.48 7.47
N GLU A 130 13.19 10.95 6.82
CA GLU A 130 14.52 11.58 6.81
C GLU A 130 14.48 13.00 6.19
N LYS A 131 13.64 13.21 5.17
CA LYS A 131 13.42 14.53 4.55
C LYS A 131 12.50 15.43 5.37
N ARG A 132 11.55 14.85 6.12
CA ARG A 132 10.46 15.55 6.84
C ARG A 132 10.21 14.88 8.20
N PRO A 133 11.09 15.09 9.19
CA PRO A 133 11.07 14.36 10.45
C PRO A 133 9.85 14.64 11.34
N ASP A 134 9.10 15.71 11.07
CA ASP A 134 7.87 16.09 11.77
C ASP A 134 6.61 15.38 11.22
N THR A 135 6.77 14.53 10.20
CA THR A 135 5.68 13.75 9.59
C THR A 135 5.08 12.79 10.63
N LYS A 136 3.77 12.89 10.83
CA LYS A 136 3.01 11.93 11.63
C LYS A 136 2.68 10.71 10.78
N VAL A 137 2.78 9.52 11.39
CA VAL A 137 2.54 8.26 10.70
C VAL A 137 1.56 7.42 11.52
N ILE A 138 0.57 6.86 10.84
CA ILE A 138 -0.30 5.79 11.32
C ILE A 138 -0.19 4.65 10.31
N TRP A 139 0.27 3.48 10.75
CA TRP A 139 0.25 2.28 9.92
C TRP A 139 -0.92 1.39 10.34
N VAL A 140 -1.89 1.21 9.44
CA VAL A 140 -2.96 0.22 9.58
C VAL A 140 -2.47 -1.06 8.93
N ARG A 141 -2.13 -2.03 9.77
CA ARG A 141 -1.53 -3.30 9.40
C ARG A 141 -2.52 -4.45 9.53
N ARG A 142 -2.15 -5.62 9.03
CA ARG A 142 -2.84 -6.86 9.38
C ARG A 142 -2.29 -7.44 10.68
N GLU A 143 -3.05 -8.34 11.31
CA GLU A 143 -2.61 -9.04 12.52
C GLU A 143 -1.30 -9.79 12.30
N ASP A 144 -1.14 -10.38 11.11
CA ASP A 144 0.02 -11.16 10.67
C ASP A 144 1.07 -10.36 9.89
N SER A 145 1.00 -9.02 9.89
CA SER A 145 2.06 -8.18 9.31
C SER A 145 3.35 -8.20 10.13
N GLN A 146 4.50 -8.16 9.44
CA GLN A 146 5.82 -8.09 10.08
C GLN A 146 6.04 -6.74 10.79
N LEU A 147 6.35 -6.77 12.09
CA LEU A 147 6.63 -5.57 12.89
C LEU A 147 8.10 -5.16 12.96
N TYR A 148 9.00 -6.10 12.72
CA TYR A 148 10.43 -5.94 12.96
C TYR A 148 11.20 -5.75 11.66
N SER A 149 12.16 -4.84 11.70
CA SER A 149 13.26 -4.73 10.75
C SER A 149 14.59 -5.09 11.42
N LEU A 150 15.69 -5.06 10.67
CA LEU A 150 17.04 -5.20 11.25
C LEU A 150 17.36 -4.14 12.32
N GLU A 151 16.66 -3.00 12.31
CA GLU A 151 16.86 -1.90 13.27
C GLU A 151 15.91 -1.99 14.47
N GLY A 152 15.11 -3.05 14.57
CA GLY A 152 14.11 -3.25 15.62
C GLY A 152 12.68 -3.03 15.14
N ILE A 153 11.78 -2.79 16.10
CA ILE A 153 10.33 -2.65 15.86
C ILE A 153 10.06 -1.36 15.09
N PHE A 154 9.10 -1.39 14.17
CA PHE A 154 8.57 -0.20 13.49
C PHE A 154 8.23 0.91 14.51
N PRO A 155 8.85 2.10 14.43
CA PRO A 155 8.88 3.03 15.55
C PRO A 155 7.68 3.97 15.63
N PHE A 156 6.72 3.89 14.69
CA PHE A 156 5.54 4.75 14.67
C PHE A 156 4.28 4.02 15.13
N TYR A 157 3.24 4.80 15.46
CA TYR A 157 1.95 4.24 15.84
C TYR A 157 1.41 3.33 14.73
N HIS A 158 0.98 2.14 15.14
CA HIS A 158 0.37 1.16 14.25
C HIS A 158 -0.81 0.46 14.91
N THR A 159 -1.80 0.07 14.12
CA THR A 159 -3.05 -0.57 14.59
C THR A 159 -3.54 -1.61 13.58
N THR A 160 -4.35 -2.55 14.04
CA THR A 160 -5.08 -3.50 13.17
C THR A 160 -6.53 -3.08 12.97
N ASP A 161 -7.01 -2.09 13.74
CA ASP A 161 -8.35 -1.52 13.58
C ASP A 161 -8.39 -0.50 12.44
N ILE A 162 -8.76 -0.94 11.25
CA ILE A 162 -8.97 -0.07 10.08
C ILE A 162 -10.04 1.01 10.33
N ARG A 163 -10.96 0.82 11.28
CA ARG A 163 -12.00 1.82 11.58
C ARG A 163 -11.44 3.06 12.27
N SER A 164 -10.24 2.98 12.84
CA SER A 164 -9.60 4.12 13.49
C SER A 164 -9.41 5.29 12.53
N ILE A 165 -9.25 5.02 11.24
CA ILE A 165 -8.96 6.03 10.21
C ILE A 165 -10.21 6.77 9.71
N LEU A 166 -11.42 6.29 10.04
CA LEU A 166 -12.69 6.88 9.59
C LEU A 166 -12.94 8.27 10.18
N LYS A 167 -12.21 8.64 11.23
CA LYS A 167 -12.29 9.96 11.89
C LYS A 167 -11.26 10.95 11.34
N GLU A 168 -10.30 10.47 10.56
CA GLU A 168 -9.23 11.28 10.01
C GLU A 168 -9.71 12.06 8.78
N ARG A 169 -9.05 13.19 8.52
CA ARG A 169 -9.29 14.01 7.31
C ARG A 169 -8.12 13.86 6.36
N PHE A 170 -8.44 13.68 5.08
CA PHE A 170 -7.47 13.50 4.03
C PHE A 170 -7.61 14.59 2.97
N ASP A 171 -6.47 15.12 2.54
CA ASP A 171 -6.36 16.05 1.42
C ASP A 171 -6.00 15.32 0.12
N TYR A 172 -5.33 14.17 0.25
CA TYR A 172 -4.83 13.35 -0.84
C TYR A 172 -5.09 11.87 -0.58
N VAL A 173 -5.28 11.11 -1.67
CA VAL A 173 -5.35 9.65 -1.65
C VAL A 173 -4.36 9.07 -2.66
N PHE A 174 -3.55 8.13 -2.21
CA PHE A 174 -2.66 7.31 -3.01
C PHE A 174 -3.12 5.86 -2.96
N MET A 175 -3.22 5.22 -4.12
CA MET A 175 -3.52 3.80 -4.23
C MET A 175 -2.42 3.07 -4.99
N CYS A 176 -1.80 2.11 -4.32
CA CYS A 176 -0.87 1.17 -4.92
C CYS A 176 -1.56 -0.14 -5.30
N ARG A 177 -1.19 -0.68 -6.46
CA ARG A 177 -1.63 -2.01 -6.90
C ARG A 177 -0.71 -3.13 -6.38
N SER A 178 0.59 -2.87 -6.27
CA SER A 178 1.62 -3.84 -5.87
C SER A 178 1.51 -5.18 -6.60
N PRO A 179 1.73 -5.24 -7.94
CA PRO A 179 1.48 -6.42 -8.76
C PRO A 179 2.32 -7.66 -8.36
N GLU A 180 3.43 -7.47 -7.66
CA GLU A 180 4.28 -8.53 -7.11
C GLU A 180 3.64 -9.19 -5.87
N TRP A 181 2.83 -8.43 -5.13
CA TRP A 181 2.10 -8.88 -3.95
C TRP A 181 0.61 -9.12 -4.25
N SER A 182 0.14 -8.84 -5.47
CA SER A 182 -1.27 -8.92 -5.85
C SER A 182 -1.54 -9.94 -6.96
N PRO A 183 -2.24 -11.05 -6.65
CA PRO A 183 -2.62 -12.06 -7.63
C PRO A 183 -3.36 -11.46 -8.85
N PRO A 184 -2.93 -11.74 -10.09
CA PRO A 184 -3.52 -11.13 -11.29
C PRO A 184 -5.05 -11.24 -11.43
N HIS A 185 -5.67 -12.30 -10.91
CA HIS A 185 -7.12 -12.49 -11.01
C HIS A 185 -7.91 -11.48 -10.13
N LEU A 186 -7.26 -10.85 -9.14
CA LEU A 186 -7.84 -9.80 -8.30
C LEU A 186 -7.67 -8.39 -8.88
N SER A 187 -7.14 -8.26 -10.10
CA SER A 187 -6.96 -6.94 -10.76
C SER A 187 -8.27 -6.14 -10.86
N SER A 188 -9.41 -6.82 -11.08
CA SER A 188 -10.72 -6.16 -11.12
C SER A 188 -11.15 -5.61 -9.76
N LYS A 189 -10.74 -6.25 -8.65
CA LYS A 189 -11.01 -5.78 -7.29
C LYS A 189 -10.22 -4.53 -6.93
N PHE A 190 -8.97 -4.43 -7.40
CA PHE A 190 -8.22 -3.18 -7.30
C PHE A 190 -8.92 -2.04 -8.05
N GLU A 191 -9.34 -2.28 -9.29
CA GLU A 191 -10.03 -1.26 -10.09
C GLU A 191 -11.39 -0.86 -9.48
N GLU A 192 -12.15 -1.82 -8.96
CA GLU A 192 -13.41 -1.58 -8.23
C GLU A 192 -13.18 -0.67 -6.99
N LEU A 193 -12.12 -0.93 -6.22
CA LEU A 193 -11.77 -0.11 -5.07
C LEU A 193 -11.37 1.30 -5.50
N ALA A 194 -10.53 1.41 -6.53
CA ALA A 194 -10.05 2.69 -7.02
C ALA A 194 -11.16 3.55 -7.63
N GLN A 195 -12.11 2.93 -8.34
CA GLN A 195 -13.27 3.62 -8.91
C GLN A 195 -14.18 4.24 -7.84
N SER A 196 -14.19 3.68 -6.62
CA SER A 196 -15.00 4.20 -5.51
C SER A 196 -14.64 5.65 -5.16
N LEU A 197 -13.37 6.05 -5.34
CA LEU A 197 -12.93 7.43 -5.16
C LEU A 197 -13.42 8.39 -6.25
N PHE A 198 -13.70 7.91 -7.47
CA PHE A 198 -14.10 8.75 -8.59
C PHE A 198 -15.62 8.92 -8.70
N MET A 199 -16.39 7.98 -8.14
CA MET A 199 -17.86 8.06 -8.07
C MET A 199 -18.34 9.04 -6.99
N ALA A 200 -17.55 9.25 -5.93
CA ALA A 200 -17.84 10.22 -4.86
C ALA A 200 -17.68 11.69 -5.29
N SER A 201 -16.86 11.94 -6.33
CA SER A 201 -16.52 13.28 -6.84
C SER A 201 -17.31 13.68 -8.10
N ALA A 202 -18.46 13.05 -8.35
CA ALA A 202 -19.37 13.35 -9.46
C ALA A 202 -20.65 14.00 -8.93
#